data_AF-A0A535Q136-F1
#
_entry.id   AF-A0A535Q136-F1
#
_cell.length_a   1.000
_cell.length_b   1.000
_cell.length_c   1.000
_cell.angle_alpha   90.00
_cell.angle_beta   90.00
_cell.angle_gamma   90.00
#
_symmetry.space_group_name_H-M   'P 1'
#
loop_
_entity.id
_entity.type
_entity.pdbx_description
1 polymer ?
#
loop_
_entity_poly.entity_id
_entity_poly.type
_entity_poly.pdbx_seq_one_letter_code
_entity_poly.pdbx_strand_id
1 'polypeptide(L)'
;MRRAAVVMLGAALLSCSNQSASTSSPPPAAAPAQAADLRVRLDLLLGEHVMIVAKESAAAVSHSDEYAAYTSLLATNSGDLSSLIASAFGNTAALQFTLAWNAQNGYLVD
;
A
#
# COMPACT_ATOMS: atom_id res chain seq x y z
N MET A 1 12.40 -35.87 -64.14
CA MET A 1 13.67 -35.98 -63.40
C MET A 1 13.57 -35.15 -62.12
N ARG A 2 14.19 -35.62 -61.04
CA ARG A 2 14.06 -35.16 -59.65
C ARG A 2 14.77 -33.82 -59.37
N ARG A 3 14.13 -32.99 -58.51
CA ARG A 3 14.63 -32.22 -57.34
C ARG A 3 15.80 -31.21 -57.45
N ALA A 4 15.53 -29.97 -57.01
CA ALA A 4 16.21 -29.18 -55.95
C ALA A 4 15.57 -27.76 -55.95
N ALA A 5 14.97 -27.16 -54.92
CA ALA A 5 15.24 -26.93 -53.49
C ALA A 5 16.18 -25.74 -53.17
N VAL A 6 15.62 -24.76 -52.43
CA VAL A 6 16.23 -23.72 -51.54
C VAL A 6 17.00 -22.60 -52.28
N VAL A 7 17.07 -21.31 -51.90
CA VAL A 7 16.95 -20.48 -50.68
C VAL A 7 16.64 -19.05 -51.20
N MET A 8 15.86 -18.17 -50.57
CA MET A 8 16.39 -17.04 -49.79
C MET A 8 15.26 -16.13 -49.29
N LEU A 9 15.28 -15.96 -47.98
CA LEU A 9 14.54 -15.02 -47.14
C LEU A 9 14.96 -13.58 -47.50
N GLY A 10 14.00 -12.70 -47.80
CA GLY A 10 14.26 -11.28 -48.13
C GLY A 10 13.35 -10.36 -47.32
N ALA A 11 13.96 -9.52 -46.50
CA ALA A 11 13.38 -8.76 -45.41
C ALA A 11 12.38 -7.67 -45.83
N ALA A 12 11.46 -7.40 -44.90
CA ALA A 12 10.60 -6.23 -44.87
C ALA A 12 11.37 -4.90 -45.01
N LEU A 13 10.68 -3.85 -45.45
CA LEU A 13 10.56 -2.53 -44.79
C LEU A 13 9.83 -1.53 -45.72
N LEU A 14 9.27 -0.48 -45.11
CA LEU A 14 8.79 0.80 -45.68
C LEU A 14 7.29 0.96 -45.97
N SER A 15 6.51 1.14 -44.90
CA SER A 15 5.39 2.10 -44.91
C SER A 15 5.11 2.61 -43.51
N CYS A 16 5.71 3.74 -43.16
CA CYS A 16 5.23 4.58 -42.07
C CYS A 16 5.04 5.99 -42.64
N SER A 17 3.80 6.27 -43.07
CA SER A 17 3.36 7.64 -43.36
C SER A 17 3.19 8.40 -42.05
N ASN A 18 3.88 9.53 -41.93
CA ASN A 18 3.83 10.46 -40.80
C ASN A 18 2.42 11.02 -40.56
N GLN A 19 1.69 10.46 -39.60
CA GLN A 19 0.61 11.18 -38.91
C GLN A 19 1.20 11.81 -37.65
N SER A 20 1.46 13.11 -37.71
CA SER A 20 1.69 13.93 -36.52
C SER A 20 0.39 14.00 -35.73
N ALA A 21 0.16 13.03 -34.85
CA ALA A 21 -0.88 13.11 -33.85
C ALA A 21 -0.35 13.93 -32.66
N SER A 22 -0.97 15.08 -32.42
CA SER A 22 -0.80 15.85 -31.19
C SER A 22 -1.21 14.98 -30.01
N THR A 23 -0.25 14.37 -29.31
CA THR A 23 -0.52 13.58 -28.11
C THR A 23 -0.80 14.52 -26.94
N SER A 24 -2.08 14.79 -26.67
CA SER A 24 -2.49 15.15 -25.32
C SER A 24 -2.16 13.97 -24.41
N SER A 25 -1.26 14.17 -23.44
CA SER A 25 -0.90 13.13 -22.47
C SER A 25 -2.17 12.58 -21.79
N PRO A 26 -2.33 11.25 -21.69
CA PRO A 26 -3.43 10.68 -20.90
C PRO A 26 -3.33 11.18 -19.45
N PRO A 27 -4.45 11.46 -18.77
CA PRO A 27 -4.42 11.67 -17.33
C PRO A 27 -3.77 10.45 -16.66
N PRO A 28 -3.01 10.65 -15.56
CA PRO A 28 -2.37 9.54 -14.86
C PRO A 28 -3.42 8.47 -14.54
N ALA A 29 -3.09 7.21 -14.84
CA ALA A 29 -3.96 6.09 -14.53
C ALA A 29 -4.24 6.09 -13.03
N ALA A 30 -5.53 6.05 -12.66
CA ALA A 30 -5.95 6.23 -11.27
C ALA A 30 -5.38 5.11 -10.35
N ALA A 31 -5.47 3.85 -10.79
CA ALA A 31 -5.08 2.66 -10.02
C ALA A 31 -3.67 2.73 -9.37
N PRO A 32 -2.58 3.04 -10.13
CA PRO A 32 -1.25 3.17 -9.53
C PRO A 32 -1.14 4.33 -8.55
N ALA A 33 -1.91 5.42 -8.73
CA ALA A 33 -1.94 6.53 -7.78
C ALA A 33 -2.62 6.15 -6.46
N GLN A 34 -3.71 5.37 -6.48
CA GLN A 34 -4.35 4.86 -5.25
C GLN A 34 -3.46 3.88 -4.48
N ALA A 35 -2.73 3.01 -5.18
CA ALA A 35 -1.80 2.08 -4.53
C ALA A 35 -0.64 2.83 -3.84
N ALA A 36 -0.12 3.88 -4.48
CA ALA A 36 0.91 4.74 -3.89
C ALA A 36 0.38 5.48 -2.66
N ASP A 37 -0.83 6.05 -2.72
CA ASP A 37 -1.47 6.72 -1.59
C ASP A 37 -1.67 5.77 -0.40
N LEU A 38 -2.21 4.57 -0.65
CA LEU A 38 -2.37 3.53 0.37
C LEU A 38 -1.03 3.21 1.04
N ARG A 39 0.03 3.05 0.26
CA ARG A 39 1.36 2.74 0.80
C ARG A 39 1.88 3.86 1.71
N VAL A 40 1.81 5.11 1.26
CA VAL A 40 2.28 6.26 2.06
C VAL A 40 1.49 6.39 3.35
N ARG A 41 0.16 6.20 3.31
CA ARG A 41 -0.69 6.27 4.49
C ARG A 41 -0.45 5.12 5.46
N LEU A 42 -0.20 3.90 4.95
CA LEU A 42 0.21 2.77 5.79
C LEU A 42 1.56 3.04 6.46
N ASP A 43 2.56 3.51 5.70
CA ASP A 43 3.89 3.82 6.24
C ASP A 43 3.80 4.88 7.35
N LEU A 44 2.96 5.91 7.18
CA LEU A 44 2.73 6.93 8.20
C LEU A 44 2.09 6.35 9.47
N LEU A 45 0.96 5.65 9.35
CA LEU A 45 0.20 5.16 10.50
C LEU A 45 0.96 4.07 11.27
N LEU A 46 1.66 3.18 10.57
CA LEU A 46 2.49 2.14 11.20
C LEU A 46 3.74 2.75 11.85
N GLY A 47 4.34 3.77 11.23
CA GLY A 47 5.44 4.52 11.85
C GLY A 47 5.01 5.25 13.12
N GLU A 48 3.84 5.89 13.09
CA GLU A 48 3.23 6.52 14.27
C GLU A 48 2.96 5.50 15.38
N HIS A 49 2.40 4.33 15.04
CA HIS A 49 2.16 3.25 15.99
C HIS A 49 3.42 2.88 16.77
N VAL A 50 4.52 2.60 16.07
CA VAL A 50 5.81 2.22 16.68
C VAL A 50 6.34 3.33 17.60
N MET A 51 6.23 4.59 17.17
CA MET A 51 6.65 5.73 17.99
C MET A 51 5.81 5.87 19.26
N ILE A 52 4.49 5.68 19.18
CA ILE A 52 3.61 5.73 20.35
C ILE A 52 3.92 4.57 21.31
N VAL A 53 4.08 3.34 20.81
CA VAL A 53 4.45 2.16 21.64
C VAL A 53 5.76 2.40 22.39
N ALA A 54 6.77 2.98 21.74
CA ALA A 54 8.04 3.30 22.40
C ALA A 54 7.86 4.31 23.55
N LYS A 55 7.04 5.34 23.34
CA LYS A 55 6.75 6.36 24.36
C LYS A 55 5.88 5.81 25.50
N GLU A 56 4.88 5.01 25.17
CA GLU A 56 4.05 4.29 26.14
C GLU A 56 4.91 3.39 27.03
N SER A 57 5.80 2.60 26.44
CA SER A 57 6.71 1.69 27.16
C SER A 57 7.62 2.47 28.13
N ALA A 58 8.16 3.61 27.71
CA ALA A 58 8.95 4.47 28.58
C ALA A 58 8.11 5.07 29.72
N ALA A 59 6.87 5.50 29.43
CA ALA A 59 5.94 5.99 30.44
C ALA A 59 5.55 4.89 31.45
N ALA A 60 5.38 3.65 30.99
CA ALA A 60 5.07 2.50 31.84
C ALA A 60 6.20 2.20 32.83
N VAL A 61 7.44 2.12 32.34
CA VAL A 61 8.64 1.85 33.17
C VAL A 61 8.88 2.97 34.19
N SER A 62 8.58 4.22 33.84
CA SER A 62 8.75 5.37 34.72
C SER A 62 7.55 5.67 35.62
N HIS A 63 6.46 4.90 35.51
CA HIS A 63 5.17 5.17 36.18
C HIS A 63 4.66 6.60 35.94
N SER A 64 4.85 7.11 34.72
CA SER A 64 4.41 8.44 34.33
C SER A 64 2.90 8.51 34.12
N ASP A 65 2.28 9.63 34.51
CA ASP A 65 0.87 9.93 34.26
C ASP A 65 0.53 9.98 32.76
N GLU A 66 1.54 10.14 31.89
CA GLU A 66 1.36 10.15 30.43
C GLU A 66 0.97 8.78 29.85
N TYR A 67 1.14 7.68 30.61
CA TYR A 67 0.83 6.33 30.13
C TYR A 67 -0.60 6.23 29.57
N ALA A 68 -1.58 6.79 30.28
CA ALA A 68 -2.98 6.78 29.85
C ALA A 68 -3.24 7.60 28.58
N ALA A 69 -2.42 8.63 28.31
CA ALA A 69 -2.52 9.39 27.07
C ALA A 69 -1.99 8.57 25.88
N TYR A 70 -0.90 7.83 26.07
CA TYR A 70 -0.33 6.99 25.02
C TYR A 70 -1.21 5.78 24.69
N THR A 71 -1.85 5.14 25.68
CA THR A 71 -2.84 4.07 25.42
C THR A 71 -4.01 4.57 24.57
N SER A 72 -4.52 5.78 24.86
CA SER A 72 -5.58 6.42 24.06
C SER A 72 -5.12 6.75 22.64
N LEU A 73 -3.87 7.17 22.47
CA LEU A 73 -3.28 7.43 21.14
C LEU A 73 -3.14 6.13 20.33
N LEU A 74 -2.73 5.01 20.95
CA LEU A 74 -2.70 3.70 20.29
C LEU A 74 -4.07 3.25 19.81
N ALA A 75 -5.12 3.46 20.62
CA ALA A 75 -6.49 3.15 20.23
C ALA A 75 -6.93 4.00 19.02
N THR A 76 -6.58 5.29 19.01
CA THR A 76 -6.88 6.20 17.90
C THR A 76 -6.17 5.75 16.62
N ASN A 77 -4.87 5.52 16.68
CA ASN A 77 -4.07 5.05 15.54
C ASN A 77 -4.56 3.69 15.00
N SER A 78 -5.00 2.78 15.87
CA SER A 78 -5.61 1.50 15.47
C SER A 78 -6.94 1.69 14.72
N GLY A 79 -7.75 2.67 15.13
CA GLY A 79 -8.96 3.08 14.42
C GLY A 79 -8.68 3.67 13.04
N ASP A 80 -7.61 4.48 12.93
CA ASP A 80 -7.18 5.06 11.66
C ASP A 80 -6.66 3.99 10.68
N LEU A 81 -5.90 3.01 11.18
CA LEU A 81 -5.48 1.84 10.39
C LEU A 81 -6.70 1.06 9.88
N SER A 82 -7.67 0.75 10.74
CA SER A 82 -8.90 0.05 10.33
C SER A 82 -9.67 0.83 9.26
N SER A 83 -9.78 2.15 9.42
CA SER A 83 -10.43 3.04 8.45
C SER A 83 -9.70 3.10 7.11
N LEU A 84 -8.36 3.10 7.12
CA LEU A 84 -7.55 3.02 5.91
C LEU A 84 -7.78 1.69 5.18
N ILE A 85 -7.77 0.56 5.90
CA ILE A 85 -8.06 -0.76 5.34
C ILE A 85 -9.48 -0.81 4.77
N ALA A 86 -10.48 -0.24 5.45
CA ALA A 86 -11.85 -0.16 4.94
C ALA A 86 -11.91 0.62 3.62
N SER A 87 -11.18 1.74 3.52
CA SER A 87 -11.15 2.56 2.30
C SER A 87 -10.52 1.83 1.10
N ALA A 88 -9.54 0.96 1.33
CA ALA A 88 -8.81 0.26 0.28
C ALA A 88 -9.43 -1.10 -0.09
N PHE A 89 -9.98 -1.82 0.89
CA PHE A 89 -10.36 -3.23 0.75
C PHE A 89 -11.81 -3.53 1.18
N GLY A 90 -12.54 -2.52 1.67
CA GLY A 90 -13.92 -2.64 2.11
C GLY A 90 -14.08 -3.13 3.56
N ASN A 91 -15.32 -3.02 4.06
CA ASN A 91 -15.63 -3.19 5.49
C ASN A 91 -15.37 -4.60 6.02
N THR A 92 -15.59 -5.64 5.20
CA THR A 92 -15.32 -7.03 5.62
C THR A 92 -13.84 -7.24 5.91
N ALA A 93 -12.95 -6.71 5.05
CA ALA A 93 -11.51 -6.80 5.25
C ALA A 93 -11.08 -5.98 6.47
N ALA A 94 -11.64 -4.78 6.65
CA ALA A 94 -11.38 -3.95 7.82
C ALA A 94 -11.77 -4.64 9.14
N LEU A 95 -12.91 -5.33 9.17
CA LEU A 95 -13.33 -6.09 10.35
C LEU A 95 -12.34 -7.22 10.69
N GLN A 96 -11.93 -8.00 9.68
CA GLN A 96 -10.94 -9.06 9.89
C GLN A 96 -9.59 -8.51 10.34
N PHE A 97 -9.16 -7.38 9.75
CA PHE A 97 -7.96 -6.66 10.16
C PHE A 97 -8.06 -6.22 11.63
N THR A 98 -9.14 -5.54 12.04
CA THR A 98 -9.32 -5.08 13.42
C THR A 98 -9.29 -6.24 14.42
N LEU A 99 -9.95 -7.37 14.09
CA LEU A 99 -9.92 -8.55 14.95
C LEU A 99 -8.50 -9.10 15.11
N ALA A 100 -7.78 -9.28 14.01
CA ALA A 100 -6.39 -9.79 14.03
C ALA A 100 -5.45 -8.82 14.76
N TRP A 101 -5.57 -7.52 14.48
CA TRP A 101 -4.78 -6.46 15.10
C TRP A 101 -4.97 -6.41 16.62
N ASN A 102 -6.23 -6.44 17.08
CA ASN A 102 -6.52 -6.44 18.51
C ASN A 102 -6.05 -7.72 19.20
N ALA A 103 -6.20 -8.88 18.54
CA ALA A 103 -5.69 -10.14 19.07
C ALA A 103 -4.16 -10.11 19.24
N GLN A 104 -3.44 -9.60 18.24
CA GLN A 104 -1.99 -9.45 18.31
C GLN A 104 -1.56 -8.52 19.47
N ASN A 105 -2.23 -7.38 19.63
CA ASN A 105 -1.90 -6.44 20.71
C ASN A 105 -2.22 -7.02 22.09
N GLY A 106 -3.30 -7.81 22.22
CA GLY A 106 -3.60 -8.55 23.45
C GLY A 106 -2.42 -9.41 23.91
N TYR A 107 -1.84 -10.22 23.00
CA TYR A 107 -0.67 -11.06 23.31
C TYR A 107 0.56 -10.31 23.81
N LEU A 108 0.66 -8.99 23.58
CA LEU A 108 1.79 -8.18 24.03
C LEU A 108 1.61 -7.59 25.44
N VAL A 109 0.37 -7.55 25.94
CA VAL A 109 0.01 -6.98 27.25
C VAL A 109 -0.46 -8.03 28.27
N ASP A 110 -0.66 -9.28 27.82
CA ASP A 110 -0.90 -10.46 28.68
C ASP A 110 0.33 -10.81 29.55
#